data_AF-A0A944UKZ3-F1
#
_entry.id   AF-A0A944UKZ3-F1
#
_cell.length_a   1.000
_cell.length_b   1.000
_cell.length_c   1.000
_cell.angle_alpha   90.00
_cell.angle_beta   90.00
_cell.angle_gamma   90.00
#
_symmetry.space_group_name_H-M   'P 1'
#
loop_
_entity.id
_entity.type
_entity.pdbx_description
1 polymer ?
#
loop_
_entity_poly.entity_id
_entity_poly.type
_entity_poly.pdbx_seq_one_letter_code
_entity_poly.pdbx_strand_id
1 'polypeptide(L)'
;MSNKLPIQNWINQNKLINVSGTMTALGASLVPKEIALAIEDSLDVFIDINALQAEASRVIAELTGAEAGCISACTASGISIGLAASISGADVLVAESMPSLKSPMNEVVILKGHNVSYGGRVEQHIHMVGAKPVEIGSVNLVEP
;
A
#
# COMPACT_ATOMS: atom_id res chain seq x y z
N MET A 1 -12.18 23.22 32.78
CA MET A 1 -12.75 22.94 31.44
C MET A 1 -12.16 21.61 30.97
N SER A 2 -12.96 20.68 30.47
CA SER A 2 -12.46 19.36 30.05
C SER A 2 -11.42 19.54 28.94
N ASN A 3 -10.17 19.16 29.20
CA ASN A 3 -9.01 19.31 28.31
C ASN A 3 -9.05 18.34 27.10
N LYS A 4 -10.25 17.88 26.73
CA LYS A 4 -10.44 16.88 25.68
C LYS A 4 -10.62 17.55 24.33
N LEU A 5 -9.91 17.04 23.34
CA LEU A 5 -10.07 17.47 21.95
C LEU A 5 -11.50 17.13 21.47
N PRO A 6 -12.13 17.97 20.64
CA PRO A 6 -13.48 17.71 20.13
C PRO A 6 -13.66 16.31 19.51
N ILE A 7 -12.64 15.81 18.81
CA ILE A 7 -12.64 14.48 18.19
C ILE A 7 -12.75 13.35 19.22
N GLN A 8 -12.21 13.52 20.44
CA GLN A 8 -12.28 12.50 21.49
C GLN A 8 -13.70 12.33 22.01
N ASN A 9 -14.48 13.41 22.08
CA ASN A 9 -15.89 13.31 22.45
C ASN A 9 -16.70 12.58 21.37
N TRP A 10 -16.46 12.93 20.11
CA TRP A 10 -17.09 12.27 18.97
C TRP A 10 -16.79 10.76 18.94
N ILE A 11 -15.51 10.37 19.08
CA ILE A 11 -15.11 8.95 19.11
C ILE A 11 -15.85 8.21 20.23
N ASN A 12 -15.92 8.77 21.44
CA ASN A 12 -16.58 8.11 22.57
C ASN A 12 -18.10 7.94 22.37
N GLN A 13 -18.76 8.87 21.69
CA GLN A 13 -20.19 8.80 21.39
C GLN A 13 -20.52 7.85 20.22
N ASN A 14 -19.55 7.59 19.34
CA ASN A 14 -19.74 6.83 18.10
C ASN A 14 -18.97 5.49 18.10
N LYS A 15 -18.65 4.92 19.27
CA LYS A 15 -18.04 3.58 19.35
C LYS A 15 -19.06 2.52 18.94
N LEU A 16 -18.59 1.52 18.20
CA LEU A 16 -19.41 0.42 17.71
C LEU A 16 -18.81 -0.92 18.17
N ILE A 17 -19.68 -1.91 18.40
CA ILE A 17 -19.26 -3.30 18.57
C ILE A 17 -19.36 -3.97 17.20
N ASN A 18 -18.23 -4.30 16.60
CA ASN A 18 -18.17 -4.96 15.31
C ASN A 18 -18.08 -6.50 15.50
N VAL A 19 -19.13 -7.20 15.07
CA VAL A 19 -19.21 -8.68 15.04
C VAL A 19 -19.17 -9.24 13.62
N SER A 20 -18.87 -8.41 12.62
CA SER A 20 -18.88 -8.73 11.19
C SER A 20 -17.47 -8.96 10.60
N GLY A 21 -16.44 -9.09 11.45
CA GLY A 21 -15.05 -9.28 11.03
C GLY A 21 -14.36 -7.99 10.58
N THR A 22 -13.38 -8.08 9.68
CA THR A 22 -12.54 -6.93 9.26
C THR A 22 -13.20 -6.09 8.17
N MET A 23 -14.20 -5.30 8.56
CA MET A 23 -14.97 -4.46 7.64
C MET A 23 -14.23 -3.16 7.30
N THR A 24 -13.94 -2.95 6.00
CA THR A 24 -13.26 -1.74 5.49
C THR A 24 -14.00 -0.46 5.88
N ALA A 25 -15.32 -0.45 5.80
CA ALA A 25 -16.14 0.71 6.16
C ALA A 25 -16.07 1.08 7.65
N LEU A 26 -15.60 0.16 8.51
CA LEU A 26 -15.48 0.34 9.96
C LEU A 26 -14.02 0.50 10.42
N GLY A 27 -13.08 0.72 9.49
CA GLY A 27 -11.66 0.89 9.82
C GLY A 27 -10.85 -0.41 9.90
N ALA A 28 -11.40 -1.53 9.40
CA ALA A 28 -10.74 -2.84 9.33
C ALA A 28 -10.32 -3.41 10.69
N SER A 29 -9.02 -3.45 10.98
CA SER A 29 -8.45 -4.10 12.17
C SER A 29 -8.19 -3.10 13.30
N LEU A 30 -8.38 -3.54 14.54
CA LEU A 30 -8.00 -2.77 15.72
C LEU A 30 -6.48 -2.83 15.92
N VAL A 31 -5.89 -1.72 16.36
CA VAL A 31 -4.48 -1.63 16.71
C VAL A 31 -4.25 -2.19 18.12
N PRO A 32 -3.34 -3.16 18.33
CA PRO A 32 -2.96 -3.63 19.66
C PRO A 32 -2.39 -2.51 20.53
N LYS A 33 -2.58 -2.61 21.86
CA LYS A 33 -2.21 -1.53 22.79
C LYS A 33 -0.70 -1.25 22.76
N GLU A 34 0.10 -2.29 22.66
CA GLU A 34 1.56 -2.21 22.55
C GLU A 34 2.02 -1.42 21.32
N ILE A 35 1.32 -1.55 20.20
CA ILE A 35 1.61 -0.79 18.97
C ILE A 35 1.17 0.67 19.12
N ALA A 36 0.02 0.91 19.75
CA ALA A 36 -0.47 2.27 19.99
C ALA A 36 0.49 3.09 20.86
N LEU A 37 1.08 2.46 21.90
CA LEU A 37 2.10 3.09 22.75
C LEU A 37 3.38 3.39 21.96
N ALA A 38 3.87 2.45 21.13
CA ALA A 38 5.05 2.70 20.30
C ALA A 38 4.85 3.84 19.30
N ILE A 39 3.64 3.99 18.75
CA ILE A 39 3.28 5.15 17.91
C ILE A 39 3.32 6.42 18.76
N GLU A 40 2.69 6.44 19.93
CA GLU A 40 2.71 7.60 20.83
C GLU A 40 4.13 8.07 21.16
N ASP A 41 5.02 7.13 21.51
CA ASP A 41 6.45 7.39 21.81
C ASP A 41 7.22 7.97 20.61
N SER A 42 6.71 7.85 19.39
CA SER A 42 7.35 8.38 18.18
C SER A 42 6.88 9.78 17.79
N LEU A 43 5.79 10.30 18.37
CA LEU A 43 5.12 11.52 17.87
C LEU A 43 5.83 12.82 18.25
N ASP A 44 6.71 12.82 19.24
CA ASP A 44 7.41 14.01 19.75
C ASP A 44 8.92 14.00 19.48
N VAL A 45 9.40 13.08 18.65
CA VAL A 45 10.81 12.94 18.26
C VAL A 45 11.00 12.98 16.75
N PHE A 46 12.19 13.42 16.31
CA PHE A 46 12.62 13.26 14.92
C PHE A 46 13.36 11.94 14.75
N ILE A 47 13.07 11.23 13.65
CA ILE A 47 13.68 9.93 13.33
C ILE A 47 14.24 9.99 11.90
N ASP A 48 15.38 9.33 11.67
CA ASP A 48 15.87 9.07 10.31
C ASP A 48 14.96 8.04 9.63
N ILE A 49 14.15 8.51 8.68
CA ILE A 49 13.18 7.68 7.95
C ILE A 49 13.88 6.60 7.10
N ASN A 50 15.09 6.85 6.59
CA ASN A 50 15.82 5.85 5.82
C ASN A 50 16.27 4.70 6.73
N ALA A 51 16.75 5.03 7.93
CA ALA A 51 17.14 4.03 8.93
C ALA A 51 15.92 3.22 9.41
N LEU A 52 14.77 3.87 9.62
CA LEU A 52 13.51 3.19 9.97
C LEU A 52 13.06 2.21 8.87
N GLN A 53 13.14 2.62 7.59
CA GLN A 53 12.81 1.76 6.46
C GLN A 53 13.77 0.57 6.34
N ALA A 54 15.06 0.77 6.63
CA ALA A 54 16.05 -0.29 6.63
C ALA A 54 15.76 -1.34 7.72
N GLU A 55 15.38 -0.89 8.93
CA GLU A 55 14.98 -1.81 10.01
C GLU A 55 13.69 -2.55 9.66
N ALA A 56 12.69 -1.87 9.08
CA ALA A 56 11.48 -2.52 8.59
C ALA A 56 11.78 -3.59 7.53
N SER A 57 12.68 -3.30 6.58
CA SER A 57 13.13 -4.25 5.56
C SER A 57 13.77 -5.50 6.19
N ARG A 58 14.62 -5.32 7.21
CA ARG A 58 15.27 -6.42 7.94
C ARG A 58 14.23 -7.35 8.57
N VAL A 59 13.23 -6.79 9.26
CA VAL A 59 12.14 -7.56 9.88
C VAL A 59 11.31 -8.31 8.83
N ILE A 60 10.98 -7.67 7.70
CA ILE A 60 10.23 -8.31 6.61
C ILE A 60 11.02 -9.48 6.01
N ALA A 61 12.32 -9.28 5.73
CA ALA A 61 13.18 -10.32 5.19
C ALA A 61 13.25 -11.53 6.14
N GLU A 62 13.41 -11.29 7.43
CA GLU A 62 13.41 -12.34 8.47
C GLU A 62 12.10 -13.14 8.51
N LEU A 63 10.95 -12.46 8.41
CA LEU A 63 9.63 -13.09 8.51
C LEU A 63 9.16 -13.79 7.23
N THR A 64 9.61 -13.33 6.06
CA THR A 64 9.10 -13.79 4.75
C THR A 64 10.09 -14.64 3.97
N GLY A 65 11.39 -14.59 4.32
CA GLY A 65 12.46 -15.20 3.54
C GLY A 65 12.79 -14.45 2.23
N ALA A 66 12.20 -13.27 2.01
CA ALA A 66 12.54 -12.41 0.88
C ALA A 66 13.93 -11.78 1.05
N GLU A 67 14.54 -11.36 -0.06
CA GLU A 67 15.84 -10.68 -0.05
C GLU A 67 15.77 -9.30 0.62
N ALA A 68 14.62 -8.63 0.54
CA ALA A 68 14.35 -7.33 1.15
C ALA A 68 12.84 -7.09 1.27
N GLY A 69 12.45 -6.12 2.09
CA GLY A 69 11.09 -5.62 2.22
C GLY A 69 11.00 -4.11 2.12
N CYS A 70 9.87 -3.60 1.67
CA CYS A 70 9.61 -2.16 1.60
C CYS A 70 8.22 -1.87 2.16
N ILE A 71 8.17 -1.13 3.28
CA ILE A 71 6.92 -0.55 3.76
C ILE A 71 6.55 0.63 2.86
N SER A 72 5.29 0.65 2.43
CA SER A 72 4.67 1.77 1.72
C SER A 72 3.41 2.20 2.47
N ALA A 73 2.74 3.26 2.00
CA ALA A 73 1.56 3.79 2.67
C ALA A 73 0.41 2.76 2.79
N CYS A 74 0.22 1.92 1.76
CA CYS A 74 -0.76 0.83 1.74
C CYS A 74 -0.49 -0.14 0.57
N THR A 75 -1.31 -1.19 0.42
CA THR A 75 -1.18 -2.14 -0.71
C THR A 75 -1.34 -1.46 -2.07
N ALA A 76 -2.21 -0.46 -2.19
CA ALA A 76 -2.43 0.29 -3.43
C ALA A 76 -1.18 1.06 -3.87
N SER A 77 -0.48 1.71 -2.93
CA SER A 77 0.80 2.34 -3.20
C SER A 77 1.87 1.29 -3.49
N GLY A 78 1.86 0.14 -2.81
CA GLY A 78 2.78 -0.96 -3.06
C GLY A 78 2.71 -1.47 -4.50
N ILE A 79 1.49 -1.65 -5.05
CA ILE A 79 1.30 -2.00 -6.48
C ILE A 79 1.92 -0.94 -7.37
N SER A 80 1.60 0.34 -7.12
CA SER A 80 2.06 1.44 -7.97
C SER A 80 3.59 1.60 -7.92
N ILE A 81 4.19 1.58 -6.74
CA ILE A 81 5.64 1.68 -6.54
C ILE A 81 6.36 0.46 -7.13
N GLY A 82 5.81 -0.75 -6.97
CA GLY A 82 6.38 -1.97 -7.55
C GLY A 82 6.38 -1.91 -9.08
N LEU A 83 5.30 -1.44 -9.69
CA LEU A 83 5.24 -1.22 -11.15
C LEU A 83 6.23 -0.14 -11.60
N ALA A 84 6.27 1.01 -10.90
CA ALA A 84 7.19 2.08 -11.21
C ALA A 84 8.65 1.59 -11.15
N ALA A 85 9.04 0.92 -10.06
CA ALA A 85 10.38 0.37 -9.89
C ALA A 85 10.73 -0.69 -10.95
N SER A 86 9.77 -1.52 -11.35
CA SER A 86 9.97 -2.51 -12.42
C SER A 86 10.20 -1.87 -13.78
N ILE A 87 9.54 -0.74 -14.06
CA ILE A 87 9.65 -0.01 -15.32
C ILE A 87 10.94 0.84 -15.35
N SER A 88 11.25 1.55 -14.26
CA SER A 88 12.41 2.45 -14.18
C SER A 88 13.71 1.72 -13.93
N GLY A 89 13.68 0.55 -13.27
CA GLY A 89 14.86 -0.04 -12.67
C GLY A 89 15.59 0.99 -11.79
N ALA A 90 16.89 1.13 -11.99
CA ALA A 90 17.72 2.12 -11.30
C ALA A 90 17.79 3.49 -12.02
N ASP A 91 17.08 3.70 -13.13
CA ASP A 91 17.09 4.97 -13.86
C ASP A 91 16.14 5.98 -13.18
N VAL A 92 16.74 6.90 -12.43
CA VAL A 92 16.04 7.97 -11.73
C VAL A 92 15.31 8.91 -12.71
N LEU A 93 15.85 9.14 -13.91
CA LEU A 93 15.21 10.02 -14.88
C LEU A 93 13.92 9.41 -15.44
N VAL A 94 13.87 8.08 -15.59
CA VAL A 94 12.63 7.38 -15.96
C VAL A 94 11.61 7.49 -14.83
N ALA A 95 12.02 7.24 -13.57
CA ALA A 95 11.15 7.36 -12.40
C ALA A 95 10.55 8.77 -12.26
N GLU A 96 11.39 9.81 -12.35
CA GLU A 96 10.98 11.23 -12.29
C GLU A 96 10.11 11.66 -13.49
N SER A 97 10.14 10.93 -14.60
CA SER A 97 9.31 11.22 -15.77
C SER A 97 7.86 10.73 -15.64
N MET A 98 7.56 9.87 -14.66
CA MET A 98 6.22 9.32 -14.48
C MET A 98 5.20 10.40 -14.08
N PRO A 99 3.94 10.30 -14.56
CA PRO A 99 3.39 9.25 -15.41
C PRO A 99 3.59 9.50 -16.92
N SER A 100 4.34 10.53 -17.31
CA SER A 100 4.66 10.84 -18.72
C SER A 100 5.77 9.91 -19.23
N LEU A 101 5.51 8.61 -19.16
CA LEU A 101 6.48 7.54 -19.25
C LEU A 101 7.36 7.64 -20.51
N LYS A 102 8.64 7.91 -20.32
CA LYS A 102 9.66 7.97 -21.39
C LYS A 102 10.44 6.65 -21.49
N SER A 103 9.74 5.53 -21.40
CA SER A 103 10.33 4.18 -21.45
C SER A 103 9.67 3.35 -22.56
N PRO A 104 10.42 2.51 -23.29
CA PRO A 104 9.83 1.51 -24.17
C PRO A 104 9.11 0.39 -23.39
N MET A 105 9.43 0.19 -22.10
CA MET A 105 8.71 -0.73 -21.23
C MET A 105 7.48 -0.03 -20.64
N ASN A 106 6.35 -0.10 -21.36
CA ASN A 106 5.12 0.61 -20.99
C ASN A 106 3.87 -0.28 -20.92
N GLU A 107 4.02 -1.60 -21.01
CA GLU A 107 2.92 -2.56 -20.94
C GLU A 107 3.03 -3.42 -19.68
N VAL A 108 1.91 -3.58 -18.96
CA VAL A 108 1.79 -4.44 -17.79
C VAL A 108 0.82 -5.56 -18.13
N VAL A 109 1.36 -6.76 -18.27
CA VAL A 109 0.56 -7.96 -18.53
C VAL A 109 -0.16 -8.36 -17.25
N ILE A 110 -1.49 -8.55 -17.33
CA ILE A 110 -2.32 -8.93 -16.19
C ILE A 110 -3.33 -10.00 -16.59
N LEU A 111 -3.54 -11.00 -15.72
CA LEU A 111 -4.60 -11.99 -15.93
C LEU A 111 -5.96 -11.30 -15.84
N LYS A 112 -6.85 -11.57 -16.79
CA LYS A 112 -8.18 -10.95 -16.85
C LYS A 112 -8.98 -11.15 -15.56
N GLY A 113 -8.88 -12.32 -14.93
CA GLY A 113 -9.51 -12.60 -13.64
C GLY A 113 -8.90 -11.85 -12.44
N HIS A 114 -7.69 -11.30 -12.57
CA HIS A 114 -7.01 -10.52 -11.53
C HIS A 114 -7.14 -9.01 -11.72
N ASN A 115 -7.67 -8.52 -12.86
CA ASN A 115 -8.00 -7.11 -13.04
C ASN A 115 -9.30 -6.74 -12.31
N VAL A 116 -9.25 -6.75 -10.98
CA VAL A 116 -10.40 -6.56 -10.09
C VAL A 116 -10.44 -5.16 -9.49
N SER A 117 -11.56 -4.83 -8.84
CA SER A 117 -11.69 -3.68 -7.95
C SER A 117 -11.80 -4.14 -6.51
N TYR A 118 -10.91 -3.68 -5.64
CA TYR A 118 -10.91 -3.97 -4.19
C TYR A 118 -11.29 -2.75 -3.34
N GLY A 119 -11.95 -1.76 -3.96
CA GLY A 119 -12.07 -0.38 -3.46
C GLY A 119 -11.24 0.61 -4.27
N GLY A 120 -10.22 0.11 -4.99
CA GLY A 120 -9.56 0.74 -6.13
C GLY A 120 -9.38 -0.28 -7.25
N ARG A 121 -9.38 0.16 -8.52
CA ARG A 121 -9.19 -0.72 -9.68
C ARG A 121 -7.71 -1.01 -9.87
N VAL A 122 -7.32 -2.28 -10.03
CA VAL A 122 -5.92 -2.65 -10.34
C VAL A 122 -5.41 -1.92 -11.59
N GLU A 123 -6.23 -1.90 -12.65
CA GLU A 123 -5.98 -1.12 -13.86
C GLU A 123 -5.66 0.36 -13.60
N GLN A 124 -6.33 1.02 -12.65
CA GLN A 124 -6.05 2.42 -12.35
C GLN A 124 -4.63 2.61 -11.80
N HIS A 125 -4.13 1.66 -10.99
CA HIS A 125 -2.77 1.68 -10.48
C HIS A 125 -1.72 1.52 -11.59
N ILE A 126 -2.04 0.76 -12.65
CA ILE A 126 -1.20 0.63 -13.84
C ILE A 126 -1.12 1.97 -14.60
N HIS A 127 -2.27 2.61 -14.82
CA HIS A 127 -2.30 3.92 -15.50
C HIS A 127 -1.61 5.02 -14.69
N MET A 128 -1.65 4.97 -13.35
CA MET A 128 -0.99 5.97 -12.49
C MET A 128 0.54 6.04 -12.66
N VAL A 129 1.17 4.98 -13.15
CA VAL A 129 2.61 4.99 -13.48
C VAL A 129 2.88 5.29 -14.96
N GLY A 130 1.85 5.60 -15.74
CA GLY A 130 1.95 5.85 -17.18
C GLY A 130 2.00 4.60 -18.05
N ALA A 131 1.83 3.41 -17.46
CA ALA A 131 1.82 2.15 -18.17
C ALA A 131 0.42 1.79 -18.67
N LYS A 132 0.35 0.82 -19.59
CA LYS A 132 -0.87 0.33 -20.21
C LYS A 132 -1.12 -1.13 -19.78
N PRO A 133 -2.32 -1.46 -19.30
CA PRO A 133 -2.66 -2.85 -19.01
C PRO A 133 -2.80 -3.65 -20.31
N VAL A 134 -2.25 -4.85 -20.32
CA VAL A 134 -2.48 -5.87 -21.36
C VAL A 134 -3.12 -7.07 -20.69
N GLU A 135 -4.45 -7.15 -20.78
CA GLU A 135 -5.19 -8.27 -20.21
C GLU A 135 -5.02 -9.54 -21.04
N ILE A 136 -4.72 -10.65 -20.36
CA ILE A 136 -4.58 -11.96 -20.99
C ILE A 136 -5.49 -13.01 -20.34
N GLY A 137 -5.88 -14.00 -21.14
CA GLY A 137 -6.73 -15.11 -20.71
C GLY A 137 -8.20 -14.73 -20.55
N SER A 138 -8.95 -15.58 -19.84
CA SER A 138 -10.36 -15.38 -19.52
C SER A 138 -10.57 -15.37 -18.00
N VAL A 139 -11.72 -14.88 -17.55
CA VAL A 139 -12.02 -14.77 -16.11
C VAL A 139 -12.24 -16.12 -15.42
N ASN A 140 -12.80 -17.10 -16.15
CA ASN A 140 -13.33 -18.34 -15.56
C ASN A 140 -12.88 -19.61 -16.29
N LEU A 141 -12.06 -19.50 -17.34
CA LEU A 141 -11.67 -20.62 -18.19
C LEU A 141 -10.21 -20.49 -18.62
N VAL A 142 -9.47 -21.58 -18.45
CA VAL A 142 -8.11 -21.74 -18.97
C VAL A 142 -8.16 -22.98 -19.86
N GLU A 143 -8.14 -22.77 -21.17
CA GLU A 143 -7.95 -23.85 -22.16
C GLU A 143 -6.49 -23.84 -22.64
N PRO A 144 -5.85 -25.01 -22.82
CA PRO A 144 -4.47 -25.11 -23.31
C PRO A 144 -4.25 -24.50 -24.70
#